data_AF-A0A9P1BWH1-F1
#
_entry.id   AF-A0A9P1BWH1-F1
#
_cell.length_a   1.000
_cell.length_b   1.000
_cell.length_c   1.000
_cell.angle_alpha   90.00
_cell.angle_beta   90.00
_cell.angle_gamma   90.00
#
_symmetry.space_group_name_H-M   'P 1'
#
loop_
_entity.id
_entity.type
_entity.pdbx_description
1 polymer ?
#
loop_
_entity_poly.entity_id
_entity_poly.type
_entity_poly.pdbx_seq_one_letter_code
_entity_poly.pdbx_strand_id
1 'polypeptide(L)'
;YIPPETWRKQRWQPQGDIFSLGVVFFQLMSARVPRSGPDRVHGIFQEGAKNVQEVGYRTLSTQPPWQLFPTNMRLLTELVSAMLRKDPERRPRALQALQFGWFFSNSDQEMPKETLASLISGSAKAFFKGELINELLECCNLRHLRELRAVLKEEAARRFSKKVPIATVRSVFSDAGVRAKLIEDYIRSDKEADEMISIDGLLDEAVQEKELRNLQAVTDLFNEMDSSRQGYLPLADIKAMLRSDAFERTDSGEINVLLHKLIVKDGMVSLAEFQRVVLEDGRIMPKNLAEQGRKPRRPEFEEEEEEKLEKPDGFESPPSSGSSWHPPDSDEDPEEVRRRHEPDEEGKFWDDPLWYGKTRKEIEYATELEKSNGNAASREGDWKKAKRYWKNALRGAEKIQDAETEFRLHSNLALAYIKQKKIDKSLEHCEQALKERLKVAVSADLRGKVHYRRAEAYEAAGEVSKAIASCKLSLEVHPDNADVRKKLAALKLQEAEQRKREKALFSGLRGLCGRRCSDPNEAPMPPPPPPPEADSSDEERPVADDEDDSYELTEEQQTMLEAGLTDRDAAARLVNSIGAAKHDADDLSQPSNMTVGPEIFWSPEMLKGTNVRQSMAT
;
A
#
# COMPACT_ATOMS: atom_id res chain seq x y z
N TYR A 1 18.37 -6.50 -4.70
CA TYR A 1 18.41 -5.10 -5.16
C TYR A 1 19.27 -4.22 -4.26
N ILE A 2 19.10 -4.23 -2.93
CA ILE A 2 19.90 -3.43 -1.96
C ILE A 2 21.39 -3.36 -2.35
N PRO A 3 21.98 -2.15 -2.46
CA PRO A 3 23.32 -1.97 -2.99
C PRO A 3 24.44 -2.15 -1.94
N PRO A 4 25.70 -2.36 -2.36
CA PRO A 4 26.84 -2.63 -1.48
C PRO A 4 27.05 -1.56 -0.40
N GLU A 5 26.94 -0.28 -0.75
CA GLU A 5 27.11 0.83 0.20
C GLU A 5 26.02 0.87 1.28
N THR A 6 24.77 0.49 0.98
CA THR A 6 23.68 0.41 1.96
C THR A 6 23.93 -0.73 2.95
N TRP A 7 24.43 -1.89 2.49
CA TRP A 7 24.83 -2.98 3.40
C TRP A 7 25.94 -2.57 4.37
N ARG A 8 26.88 -1.71 3.95
CA ARG A 8 27.98 -1.21 4.82
C ARG A 8 27.55 -0.09 5.76
N LYS A 9 26.77 0.87 5.27
CA LYS A 9 26.49 2.16 5.93
C LYS A 9 25.07 2.31 6.49
N GLN A 10 24.19 1.33 6.25
CA GLN A 10 22.76 1.37 6.60
C GLN A 10 22.03 2.61 6.08
N ARG A 11 22.49 3.18 4.95
CA ARG A 11 21.95 4.40 4.34
C ARG A 11 21.84 4.23 2.83
N TRP A 12 20.68 4.60 2.29
CA TRP A 12 20.44 4.57 0.86
C TRP A 12 20.99 5.84 0.18
N GLN A 13 21.76 5.66 -0.90
CA GLN A 13 22.35 6.74 -1.69
C GLN A 13 21.77 6.71 -3.11
N PRO A 14 21.67 7.85 -3.84
CA PRO A 14 21.17 7.90 -5.21
C PRO A 14 21.87 6.94 -6.20
N GLN A 15 23.19 6.75 -6.04
CA GLN A 15 23.96 5.78 -6.82
C GLN A 15 23.49 4.33 -6.56
N GLY A 16 22.90 4.07 -5.39
CA GLY A 16 22.32 2.79 -4.99
C GLY A 16 21.13 2.37 -5.84
N ASP A 17 20.37 3.33 -6.36
CA ASP A 17 19.30 3.08 -7.33
C ASP A 17 19.87 2.62 -8.67
N ILE A 18 21.00 3.19 -9.11
CA ILE A 18 21.70 2.76 -10.33
C ILE A 18 22.19 1.32 -10.21
N PHE A 19 22.70 0.91 -9.04
CA PHE A 19 23.06 -0.49 -8.80
C PHE A 19 21.83 -1.39 -8.79
N SER A 20 20.76 -0.96 -8.11
CA SER A 20 19.51 -1.71 -8.02
C SER A 20 18.91 -1.94 -9.41
N LEU A 21 18.92 -0.91 -10.27
CA LEU A 21 18.52 -0.99 -11.66
C LEU A 21 19.46 -1.89 -12.48
N GLY A 22 20.78 -1.83 -12.26
CA GLY A 22 21.73 -2.76 -12.88
C GLY A 22 21.44 -4.23 -12.54
N VAL A 23 20.98 -4.51 -11.30
CA VAL A 23 20.53 -5.85 -10.90
C VAL A 23 19.23 -6.24 -11.60
N VAL A 24 18.29 -5.31 -11.77
CA VAL A 24 17.05 -5.56 -12.54
C VAL A 24 17.37 -5.89 -13.99
N PHE A 25 18.16 -5.06 -14.68
CA PHE A 25 18.61 -5.32 -16.05
C PHE A 25 19.26 -6.69 -16.18
N PHE A 26 20.21 -7.03 -15.30
CA PHE A 26 20.86 -8.34 -15.34
C PHE A 26 19.87 -9.50 -15.16
N GLN A 27 18.98 -9.41 -14.17
CA GLN A 27 18.01 -10.47 -13.88
C GLN A 27 16.96 -10.64 -14.99
N LEU A 28 16.55 -9.56 -15.67
CA LEU A 28 15.68 -9.64 -16.84
C LEU A 28 16.37 -10.39 -17.98
N MET A 29 17.58 -9.95 -18.36
CA MET A 29 18.34 -10.55 -19.47
C MET A 29 18.77 -12.00 -19.24
N SER A 30 18.91 -12.43 -17.99
CA SER A 30 19.26 -13.82 -17.61
C SER A 30 18.07 -14.67 -17.15
N ALA A 31 16.84 -14.14 -17.23
CA ALA A 31 15.62 -14.72 -16.65
C ALA A 31 15.73 -15.10 -15.15
N ARG A 32 16.71 -14.54 -14.42
CA ARG A 32 16.95 -14.75 -12.98
C ARG A 32 16.12 -13.79 -12.11
N VAL A 33 14.88 -13.52 -12.48
CA VAL A 33 13.94 -12.77 -11.63
C VAL A 33 13.53 -13.67 -10.45
N PRO A 34 13.71 -13.26 -9.18
CA PRO A 34 13.42 -14.11 -8.02
C PRO A 34 11.97 -14.61 -8.01
N ARG A 35 11.79 -15.93 -7.93
CA ARG A 35 10.48 -16.60 -7.84
C ARG A 35 10.47 -17.62 -6.70
N SER A 36 9.35 -17.68 -5.98
CA SER A 36 9.06 -18.70 -4.96
C SER A 36 8.27 -19.86 -5.59
N GLY A 37 8.41 -21.07 -5.04
CA GLY A 37 7.70 -22.27 -5.51
C GLY A 37 8.63 -23.45 -5.83
N PRO A 38 8.12 -24.48 -6.53
CA PRO A 38 8.94 -25.60 -7.01
C PRO A 38 10.06 -25.13 -7.95
N ASP A 39 9.72 -24.26 -8.91
CA ASP A 39 10.66 -23.67 -9.87
C ASP A 39 11.35 -22.43 -9.29
N ARG A 40 11.96 -22.60 -8.11
CA ARG A 40 12.57 -21.50 -7.37
C ARG A 40 13.74 -20.89 -8.13
N VAL A 41 13.49 -19.78 -8.80
CA VAL A 41 14.54 -18.97 -9.42
C VAL A 41 15.17 -18.08 -8.36
N HIS A 42 16.48 -18.23 -8.15
CA HIS A 42 17.28 -17.33 -7.33
C HIS A 42 17.75 -16.12 -8.15
N GLY A 43 17.65 -14.92 -7.58
CA GLY A 43 18.32 -13.73 -8.10
C GLY A 43 19.85 -13.84 -8.02
N ILE A 44 20.55 -12.97 -8.76
CA ILE A 44 21.99 -13.10 -9.04
C ILE A 44 22.95 -13.03 -7.85
N PHE A 45 22.47 -12.57 -6.68
CA PHE A 45 23.22 -12.60 -5.42
C PHE A 45 22.56 -13.48 -4.34
N GLN A 46 21.44 -14.14 -4.68
CA GLN A 46 20.69 -15.04 -3.80
C GLN A 46 21.01 -16.52 -4.03
N GLU A 47 21.58 -16.88 -5.19
CA GLU A 47 21.94 -18.27 -5.50
C GLU A 47 23.02 -18.76 -4.52
N GLY A 48 22.78 -19.91 -3.90
CA GLY A 48 23.62 -20.48 -2.84
C GLY A 48 23.52 -19.78 -1.47
N ALA A 49 22.80 -18.65 -1.34
CA ALA A 49 22.66 -17.94 -0.08
C ALA A 49 21.60 -18.59 0.83
N LYS A 50 21.97 -18.89 2.09
CA LYS A 50 21.06 -19.50 3.08
C LYS A 50 20.18 -18.47 3.80
N ASN A 51 20.64 -17.22 3.90
CA ASN A 51 19.97 -16.16 4.64
C ASN A 51 20.27 -14.77 4.04
N VAL A 52 19.56 -13.74 4.51
CA VAL A 52 19.66 -12.36 4.02
C VAL A 52 21.06 -11.77 4.23
N GLN A 53 21.75 -12.16 5.30
CA GLN A 53 23.10 -11.70 5.62
C GLN A 53 24.12 -12.23 4.60
N GLU A 54 23.98 -13.49 4.17
CA GLU A 54 24.80 -14.07 3.11
C GLU A 54 24.50 -13.43 1.74
N VAL A 55 23.25 -13.07 1.45
CA VAL A 55 22.91 -12.24 0.27
C VAL A 55 23.63 -10.90 0.33
N GLY A 56 23.68 -10.25 1.50
CA GLY A 56 24.44 -9.02 1.72
C GLY A 56 25.95 -9.22 1.49
N TYR A 57 26.54 -10.28 2.07
CA TYR A 57 27.94 -10.63 1.86
C TYR A 57 28.27 -10.90 0.38
N ARG A 58 27.45 -11.68 -0.33
CA ARG A 58 27.60 -11.93 -1.78
C ARG A 58 27.46 -10.62 -2.58
N THR A 59 26.47 -9.80 -2.25
CA THR A 59 26.31 -8.47 -2.87
C THR A 59 27.57 -7.59 -2.69
N LEU A 60 28.30 -7.73 -1.58
CA LEU A 60 29.54 -7.03 -1.30
C LEU A 60 30.77 -7.63 -2.02
N SER A 61 30.89 -8.96 -2.06
CA SER A 61 32.14 -9.68 -2.42
C SER A 61 32.12 -10.37 -3.78
N THR A 62 30.97 -10.82 -4.29
CA THR A 62 30.90 -11.58 -5.55
C THR A 62 30.60 -10.69 -6.75
N GLN A 63 31.18 -11.03 -7.90
CA GLN A 63 30.75 -10.46 -9.18
C GLN A 63 29.40 -11.05 -9.62
N PRO A 64 28.63 -10.34 -10.47
CA PRO A 64 27.50 -10.93 -11.18
C PRO A 64 27.93 -12.16 -11.99
N PRO A 65 27.06 -13.17 -12.17
CA PRO A 65 27.37 -14.38 -12.92
C PRO A 65 27.32 -14.11 -14.44
N TRP A 66 28.28 -13.35 -14.97
CA TRP A 66 28.33 -12.89 -16.37
C TRP A 66 28.22 -13.99 -17.44
N GLN A 67 28.49 -15.25 -17.06
CA GLN A 67 28.26 -16.45 -17.88
C GLN A 67 26.78 -16.63 -18.28
N LEU A 68 25.85 -16.09 -17.49
CA LEU A 68 24.40 -16.12 -17.72
C LEU A 68 23.89 -14.88 -18.47
N PHE A 69 24.78 -13.94 -18.81
CA PHE A 69 24.41 -12.71 -19.52
C PHE A 69 24.62 -12.88 -21.03
N PRO A 70 23.73 -12.36 -21.90
CA PRO A 70 23.86 -12.54 -23.36
C PRO A 70 25.18 -11.96 -23.91
N THR A 71 25.99 -12.82 -24.53
CA THR A 71 27.33 -12.48 -25.06
C THR A 71 27.29 -11.65 -26.34
N ASN A 72 26.15 -11.67 -27.03
CA ASN A 72 25.79 -10.92 -28.24
C ASN A 72 25.30 -9.48 -27.95
N MET A 73 25.40 -9.00 -26.70
CA MET A 73 25.00 -7.65 -26.30
C MET A 73 26.14 -6.89 -25.60
N ARG A 74 27.12 -6.43 -26.39
CA ARG A 74 28.33 -5.78 -25.87
C ARG A 74 28.03 -4.44 -25.20
N LEU A 75 27.24 -3.58 -25.84
CA LEU A 75 26.96 -2.23 -25.31
C LEU A 75 26.11 -2.29 -24.04
N LEU A 76 25.17 -3.25 -23.98
CA LEU A 76 24.39 -3.52 -22.78
C LEU A 76 25.28 -4.06 -21.66
N THR A 77 26.20 -4.99 -21.99
CA THR A 77 27.20 -5.50 -21.04
C THR A 77 28.03 -4.36 -20.45
N GLU A 78 28.48 -3.41 -21.27
CA GLU A 78 29.23 -2.22 -20.83
C GLU A 78 28.40 -1.33 -19.87
N LEU A 79 27.13 -1.06 -20.20
CA LEU A 79 26.21 -0.31 -19.35
C LEU A 79 25.95 -1.01 -18.01
N VAL A 80 25.50 -2.27 -18.05
CA VAL A 80 25.17 -3.05 -16.85
C VAL A 80 26.40 -3.27 -15.97
N SER A 81 27.58 -3.48 -16.57
CA SER A 81 28.86 -3.59 -15.85
C SER A 81 29.22 -2.28 -15.15
N ALA A 82 29.00 -1.12 -15.78
CA ALA A 82 29.21 0.17 -15.13
C ALA A 82 28.22 0.40 -13.97
N MET A 83 26.95 0.02 -14.12
CA MET A 83 25.92 0.12 -13.09
C MET A 83 26.18 -0.80 -11.88
N LEU A 84 26.71 -2.00 -12.10
CA LEU A 84 26.96 -3.02 -11.06
C LEU A 84 28.30 -2.83 -10.30
N ARG A 85 29.03 -1.74 -10.54
CA ARG A 85 30.27 -1.41 -9.80
C ARG A 85 30.00 -1.32 -8.30
N LYS A 86 30.80 -2.03 -7.50
CA LYS A 86 30.67 -2.13 -6.03
C LYS A 86 31.09 -0.87 -5.26
N ASP A 87 31.85 -0.02 -5.94
CA ASP A 87 32.25 1.31 -5.51
C ASP A 87 31.25 2.33 -6.10
N PRO A 88 30.47 3.06 -5.27
CA PRO A 88 29.47 4.01 -5.76
C PRO A 88 30.09 5.23 -6.45
N GLU A 89 31.35 5.59 -6.17
CA GLU A 89 32.01 6.75 -6.82
C GLU A 89 32.39 6.45 -8.27
N ARG A 90 32.67 5.18 -8.57
CA ARG A 90 32.94 4.69 -9.94
C ARG A 90 31.68 4.35 -10.73
N ARG A 91 30.50 4.37 -10.10
CA ARG A 91 29.22 4.05 -10.72
C ARG A 91 28.67 5.31 -11.43
N PRO A 92 28.14 5.21 -12.66
CA PRO A 92 27.56 6.38 -13.32
C PRO A 92 26.35 6.91 -12.53
N ARG A 93 26.15 8.23 -12.55
CA ARG A 93 24.86 8.84 -12.16
C ARG A 93 23.80 8.53 -13.23
N ALA A 94 22.52 8.68 -12.93
CA ALA A 94 21.41 8.42 -13.88
C ALA A 94 21.65 9.08 -15.26
N LEU A 95 21.94 10.38 -15.29
CA LEU A 95 22.20 11.14 -16.51
C LEU A 95 23.49 10.73 -17.26
N GLN A 96 24.41 10.01 -16.62
CA GLN A 96 25.61 9.45 -17.24
C GLN A 96 25.36 8.04 -17.76
N ALA A 97 24.53 7.24 -17.07
CA ALA A 97 24.11 5.92 -17.52
C ALA A 97 23.33 6.00 -18.84
N LEU A 98 22.46 7.02 -18.97
CA LEU A 98 21.76 7.32 -20.22
C LEU A 98 22.69 7.70 -21.39
N GLN A 99 23.95 8.11 -21.14
CA GLN A 99 24.91 8.46 -22.18
C GLN A 99 25.67 7.25 -22.75
N PHE A 100 25.39 6.03 -22.29
CA PHE A 100 26.03 4.82 -22.83
C PHE A 100 25.52 4.49 -24.24
N GLY A 101 26.42 3.98 -25.09
CA GLY A 101 26.15 3.70 -26.50
C GLY A 101 24.96 2.76 -26.76
N TRP A 102 24.57 1.94 -25.78
CA TRP A 102 23.40 1.05 -25.88
C TRP A 102 22.09 1.80 -26.20
N PHE A 103 21.92 3.03 -25.68
CA PHE A 103 20.73 3.85 -25.94
C PHE A 103 20.69 4.48 -27.33
N PHE A 104 21.75 4.35 -28.13
CA PHE A 104 21.91 5.01 -29.43
C PHE A 104 22.35 4.07 -30.56
N SER A 105 22.44 2.76 -30.31
CA SER A 105 23.03 1.80 -31.24
C SER A 105 22.21 0.51 -31.34
N ASN A 106 22.01 0.08 -32.58
CA ASN A 106 21.33 -1.17 -32.91
C ASN A 106 22.32 -2.34 -33.09
N SER A 107 23.56 -2.22 -32.61
CA SER A 107 24.60 -3.27 -32.75
C SER A 107 24.40 -4.50 -31.87
N ASP A 108 23.76 -4.32 -30.71
CA ASP A 108 23.43 -5.44 -29.82
C ASP A 108 22.14 -6.12 -30.32
N GLN A 109 22.05 -7.45 -30.30
CA GLN A 109 20.86 -8.19 -30.74
C GLN A 109 19.61 -7.89 -29.89
N GLU A 110 18.45 -8.35 -30.35
CA GLU A 110 17.19 -8.34 -29.59
C GLU A 110 17.23 -9.34 -28.42
N MET A 111 16.30 -9.21 -27.47
CA MET A 111 16.21 -10.19 -26.38
C MET A 111 15.92 -11.60 -26.92
N PRO A 112 16.59 -12.65 -26.41
CA PRO A 112 16.27 -14.03 -26.80
C PRO A 112 14.79 -14.33 -26.57
N LYS A 113 14.12 -14.97 -27.55
CA LYS A 113 12.68 -15.25 -27.49
C LYS A 113 12.32 -16.12 -26.29
N GLU A 114 13.23 -17.01 -25.89
CA GLU A 114 13.12 -17.87 -24.72
C GLU A 114 13.13 -17.06 -23.41
N THR A 115 13.99 -16.05 -23.32
CA THR A 115 14.05 -15.12 -22.18
C THR A 115 12.76 -14.31 -22.08
N LEU A 116 12.29 -13.76 -23.21
CA LEU A 116 11.04 -13.00 -23.24
C LEU A 116 9.82 -13.86 -22.89
N ALA A 117 9.69 -15.03 -23.51
CA ALA A 117 8.59 -15.96 -23.23
C ALA A 117 8.57 -16.40 -21.74
N SER A 118 9.74 -16.54 -21.10
CA SER A 118 9.87 -16.82 -19.67
C SER A 118 9.37 -15.67 -18.81
N LEU A 119 9.76 -14.43 -19.13
CA LEU A 119 9.32 -13.22 -18.42
C LEU A 119 7.79 -13.02 -18.52
N ILE A 120 7.23 -13.17 -19.72
CA ILE A 120 5.79 -13.02 -19.97
C ILE A 120 4.99 -14.05 -19.16
N SER A 121 5.28 -15.35 -19.29
CA SER A 121 4.51 -16.38 -18.55
C SER A 121 4.73 -16.35 -17.04
N GLY A 122 5.92 -15.95 -16.58
CA GLY A 122 6.16 -15.73 -15.15
C GLY A 122 5.33 -14.58 -14.59
N SER A 123 5.08 -13.53 -15.40
CA SER A 123 4.29 -12.37 -14.99
C SER A 123 2.78 -12.62 -15.02
N ALA A 124 2.26 -13.30 -16.05
CA ALA A 124 0.82 -13.56 -16.21
C ALA A 124 0.24 -14.40 -15.06
N LYS A 125 0.85 -15.55 -14.75
CA LYS A 125 0.37 -16.43 -13.66
C LYS A 125 0.48 -15.76 -12.29
N ALA A 126 1.52 -14.95 -12.06
CA ALA A 126 1.67 -14.18 -10.83
C ALA A 126 0.63 -13.06 -10.71
N PHE A 127 0.31 -12.38 -11.83
CA PHE A 127 -0.72 -11.35 -11.89
C PHE A 127 -2.11 -11.93 -11.58
N PHE A 128 -2.54 -12.96 -12.33
CA PHE A 128 -3.85 -13.57 -12.10
C PHE A 128 -3.95 -14.27 -10.73
N LYS A 129 -2.86 -14.81 -10.19
CA LYS A 129 -2.81 -15.29 -8.80
C LYS A 129 -3.11 -14.17 -7.80
N GLY A 130 -2.52 -12.98 -7.99
CA GLY A 130 -2.76 -11.82 -7.13
C GLY A 130 -4.20 -11.31 -7.20
N GLU A 131 -4.76 -11.22 -8.41
CA GLU A 131 -6.17 -10.87 -8.61
C GLU A 131 -7.12 -11.90 -7.97
N LEU A 132 -6.82 -13.20 -8.10
CA LEU A 132 -7.61 -14.27 -7.48
C LEU A 132 -7.56 -14.20 -5.95
N ILE A 133 -6.39 -13.91 -5.37
CA ILE A 133 -6.23 -13.67 -3.93
C ILE A 133 -7.08 -12.47 -3.49
N ASN A 134 -7.02 -11.34 -4.20
CA ASN A 134 -7.82 -10.16 -3.86
C ASN A 134 -9.33 -10.46 -3.86
N GLU A 135 -9.83 -11.16 -4.88
CA GLU A 135 -11.26 -11.51 -4.97
C GLU A 135 -11.68 -12.53 -3.90
N LEU A 136 -10.84 -13.52 -3.60
CA LEU A 136 -11.05 -14.44 -2.47
C LEU A 136 -11.07 -13.70 -1.11
N LEU A 137 -10.26 -12.65 -0.94
CA LEU A 137 -10.26 -11.82 0.27
C LEU A 137 -11.52 -10.95 0.40
N GLU A 138 -12.21 -10.65 -0.70
CA GLU A 138 -13.50 -9.96 -0.71
C GLU A 138 -14.68 -10.91 -0.49
N CYS A 139 -14.67 -12.09 -1.11
CA CYS A 139 -15.79 -13.05 -1.07
C CYS A 139 -15.78 -13.98 0.16
N CYS A 140 -14.61 -14.27 0.76
CA CYS A 140 -14.49 -15.26 1.84
C CYS A 140 -14.11 -14.66 3.20
N ASN A 141 -14.68 -15.21 4.27
CA ASN A 141 -14.14 -15.07 5.63
C ASN A 141 -12.90 -15.98 5.81
N LEU A 142 -12.20 -15.86 6.94
CA LEU A 142 -10.97 -16.62 7.21
C LEU A 142 -11.21 -18.12 7.42
N ARG A 143 -12.35 -18.50 7.98
CA ARG A 143 -12.75 -19.91 8.13
C ARG A 143 -12.96 -20.58 6.77
N HIS A 144 -13.72 -19.92 5.88
CA HIS A 144 -14.00 -20.40 4.53
C HIS A 144 -12.69 -20.57 3.73
N LEU A 145 -11.76 -19.61 3.78
CA LEU A 145 -10.44 -19.77 3.14
C LEU A 145 -9.66 -21.00 3.66
N ARG A 146 -9.74 -21.30 4.97
CA ARG A 146 -9.11 -22.49 5.56
C ARG A 146 -9.81 -23.80 5.14
N GLU A 147 -11.13 -23.78 4.98
CA GLU A 147 -11.94 -24.91 4.50
C GLU A 147 -11.66 -25.20 3.01
N LEU A 148 -11.69 -24.18 2.13
CA LEU A 148 -11.27 -24.29 0.72
C LEU A 148 -9.84 -24.85 0.60
N ARG A 149 -8.93 -24.37 1.46
CA ARG A 149 -7.55 -24.86 1.53
C ARG A 149 -7.46 -26.32 1.94
N ALA A 150 -8.29 -26.76 2.89
CA ALA A 150 -8.32 -28.16 3.32
C ALA A 150 -8.82 -29.06 2.19
N VAL A 151 -9.91 -28.68 1.51
CA VAL A 151 -10.47 -29.43 0.36
C VAL A 151 -9.43 -29.62 -0.75
N LEU A 152 -8.76 -28.56 -1.18
CA LEU A 152 -7.78 -28.66 -2.27
C LEU A 152 -6.49 -29.39 -1.84
N LYS A 153 -6.05 -29.25 -0.57
CA LYS A 153 -4.90 -30.02 -0.05
C LYS A 153 -5.21 -31.51 0.11
N GLU A 154 -6.44 -31.86 0.51
CA GLU A 154 -6.87 -33.26 0.58
C GLU A 154 -6.98 -33.88 -0.82
N GLU A 155 -7.51 -33.15 -1.80
CA GLU A 155 -7.65 -33.63 -3.17
C GLU A 155 -6.30 -33.83 -3.88
N ALA A 156 -5.31 -32.97 -3.59
CA ALA A 156 -3.92 -33.15 -3.96
C ALA A 156 -3.32 -34.41 -3.32
N ALA A 157 -3.53 -34.58 -2.00
CA ALA A 157 -3.02 -35.72 -1.24
C ALA A 157 -3.61 -37.07 -1.70
N ARG A 158 -4.91 -37.14 -2.02
CA ARG A 158 -5.56 -38.35 -2.57
C ARG A 158 -4.92 -38.85 -3.86
N ARG A 159 -4.35 -37.95 -4.66
CA ARG A 159 -3.65 -38.27 -5.93
C ARG A 159 -2.12 -38.36 -5.78
N PHE A 160 -1.59 -38.24 -4.55
CA PHE A 160 -0.16 -38.16 -4.28
C PHE A 160 0.57 -37.10 -5.12
N SER A 161 -0.13 -36.01 -5.47
CA SER A 161 0.32 -34.97 -6.39
C SER A 161 0.29 -33.60 -5.71
N LYS A 162 1.04 -32.63 -6.25
CA LYS A 162 0.91 -31.21 -5.89
C LYS A 162 -0.09 -30.46 -6.78
N LYS A 163 -0.48 -31.06 -7.91
CA LYS A 163 -1.51 -30.51 -8.81
C LYS A 163 -2.89 -31.02 -8.41
N VAL A 164 -3.91 -30.21 -8.64
CA VAL A 164 -5.33 -30.49 -8.34
C VAL A 164 -6.13 -30.49 -9.65
N PRO A 165 -7.19 -31.30 -9.83
CA PRO A 165 -7.99 -31.29 -11.04
C PRO A 165 -8.61 -29.91 -11.29
N ILE A 166 -8.58 -29.44 -12.53
CA ILE A 166 -9.13 -28.13 -12.90
C ILE A 166 -10.64 -28.07 -12.63
N ALA A 167 -11.36 -29.16 -12.85
CA ALA A 167 -12.79 -29.25 -12.50
C ALA A 167 -13.06 -28.98 -11.01
N THR A 168 -12.20 -29.51 -10.12
CA THR A 168 -12.29 -29.24 -8.68
C THR A 168 -11.99 -27.78 -8.37
N VAL A 169 -10.95 -27.20 -8.98
CA VAL A 169 -10.58 -25.78 -8.79
C VAL A 169 -11.70 -24.85 -9.26
N ARG A 170 -12.31 -25.15 -10.42
CA ARG A 170 -13.48 -24.43 -10.95
C ARG A 170 -14.67 -24.47 -9.99
N SER A 171 -15.06 -25.65 -9.49
CA SER A 171 -16.15 -25.77 -8.51
C SER A 171 -15.83 -24.98 -7.25
N VAL A 172 -14.70 -25.30 -6.60
CA VAL A 172 -14.32 -24.74 -5.30
C VAL A 172 -14.22 -23.21 -5.32
N PHE A 173 -13.69 -22.60 -6.39
CA PHE A 173 -13.64 -21.13 -6.50
C PHE A 173 -14.96 -20.50 -6.98
N SER A 174 -15.76 -21.17 -7.80
CA SER A 174 -17.11 -20.72 -8.16
C SER A 174 -18.06 -20.75 -6.96
N ASP A 175 -17.98 -21.79 -6.14
CA ASP A 175 -18.74 -21.96 -4.89
C ASP A 175 -18.30 -20.93 -3.84
N ALA A 176 -17.02 -20.55 -3.85
CA ALA A 176 -16.47 -19.44 -3.07
C ALA A 176 -16.89 -18.03 -3.57
N GLY A 177 -17.58 -17.93 -4.72
CA GLY A 177 -18.10 -16.68 -5.26
C GLY A 177 -17.19 -15.95 -6.26
N VAL A 178 -16.05 -16.52 -6.65
CA VAL A 178 -15.10 -15.91 -7.59
C VAL A 178 -15.65 -15.92 -9.02
N ARG A 179 -15.47 -14.81 -9.76
CA ARG A 179 -15.87 -14.67 -11.16
C ARG A 179 -15.23 -15.75 -12.04
N ALA A 180 -16.09 -16.50 -12.74
CA ALA A 180 -15.68 -17.55 -13.69
C ALA A 180 -14.59 -17.10 -14.67
N LYS A 181 -14.68 -15.87 -15.22
CA LYS A 181 -13.64 -15.33 -16.12
C LYS A 181 -12.24 -15.32 -15.47
N LEU A 182 -12.12 -14.88 -14.22
CA LEU A 182 -10.83 -14.80 -13.54
C LEU A 182 -10.27 -16.20 -13.21
N ILE A 183 -11.14 -17.16 -12.90
CA ILE A 183 -10.76 -18.57 -12.73
C ILE A 183 -10.15 -19.10 -14.04
N GLU A 184 -10.81 -18.89 -15.18
CA GLU A 184 -10.30 -19.31 -16.49
C GLU A 184 -9.01 -18.58 -16.90
N ASP A 185 -8.92 -17.27 -16.65
CA ASP A 185 -7.71 -16.48 -16.97
C ASP A 185 -6.51 -16.95 -16.11
N TYR A 186 -6.73 -17.30 -14.83
CA TYR A 186 -5.72 -17.97 -14.00
C TYR A 186 -5.33 -19.35 -14.55
N ILE A 187 -6.30 -20.17 -14.96
CA ILE A 187 -6.04 -21.50 -15.52
C ILE A 187 -5.19 -21.42 -16.79
N ARG A 188 -5.60 -20.60 -17.78
CA ARG A 188 -4.87 -20.42 -19.05
C ARG A 188 -3.46 -19.88 -18.86
N SER A 189 -3.19 -19.15 -17.77
CA SER A 189 -1.86 -18.63 -17.48
C SER A 189 -0.84 -19.70 -17.06
N ASP A 190 -1.29 -20.92 -16.72
CA ASP A 190 -0.43 -22.05 -16.38
C ASP A 190 -0.12 -22.90 -17.60
N LYS A 191 1.07 -22.74 -18.18
CA LYS A 191 1.53 -23.49 -19.37
C LYS A 191 1.59 -25.01 -19.19
N GLU A 192 1.51 -25.51 -17.95
CA GLU A 192 1.43 -26.94 -17.64
C GLU A 192 0.04 -27.40 -17.15
N ALA A 193 -0.99 -26.57 -17.32
CA ALA A 193 -2.37 -26.96 -17.05
C ALA A 193 -2.93 -27.76 -18.23
N ASP A 194 -3.17 -29.04 -17.98
CA ASP A 194 -3.94 -29.95 -18.84
C ASP A 194 -5.24 -30.29 -18.09
N GLU A 195 -5.46 -31.52 -17.62
CA GLU A 195 -6.54 -31.81 -16.66
C GLU A 195 -6.26 -31.29 -15.23
N MET A 196 -5.00 -30.96 -14.94
CA MET A 196 -4.46 -30.75 -13.58
C MET A 196 -3.62 -29.47 -13.49
N ILE A 197 -3.86 -28.63 -12.47
CA ILE A 197 -3.22 -27.32 -12.28
C ILE A 197 -2.46 -27.23 -10.95
N SER A 198 -1.34 -26.48 -10.91
CA SER A 198 -0.70 -26.12 -9.63
C SER A 198 -1.32 -24.87 -9.03
N ILE A 199 -1.68 -24.96 -7.74
CA ILE A 199 -2.20 -23.88 -6.90
C ILE A 199 -1.22 -23.50 -5.79
N ASP A 200 0.08 -23.80 -5.97
CA ASP A 200 1.11 -23.69 -4.93
C ASP A 200 1.12 -22.29 -4.26
N GLY A 201 0.94 -22.30 -2.94
CA GLY A 201 0.93 -21.11 -2.08
C GLY A 201 -0.32 -20.24 -2.19
N LEU A 202 -1.23 -20.43 -3.16
CA LEU A 202 -2.33 -19.48 -3.42
C LEU A 202 -3.24 -19.29 -2.20
N LEU A 203 -3.80 -20.37 -1.67
CA LEU A 203 -4.67 -20.29 -0.49
C LEU A 203 -3.89 -20.12 0.82
N ASP A 204 -2.60 -20.45 0.86
CA ASP A 204 -1.77 -20.15 2.05
C ASP A 204 -1.46 -18.64 2.13
N GLU A 205 -1.18 -17.98 1.00
CA GLU A 205 -1.03 -16.53 0.88
C GLU A 205 -2.35 -15.81 1.18
N ALA A 206 -3.47 -16.25 0.60
CA ALA A 206 -4.80 -15.68 0.91
C ALA A 206 -5.18 -15.82 2.39
N VAL A 207 -4.93 -16.97 3.03
CA VAL A 207 -5.14 -17.15 4.48
C VAL A 207 -4.25 -16.20 5.28
N GLN A 208 -2.97 -16.10 4.95
CA GLN A 208 -2.02 -15.23 5.67
C GLN A 208 -2.38 -13.74 5.54
N GLU A 209 -2.79 -13.29 4.36
CA GLU A 209 -3.28 -11.91 4.16
C GLU A 209 -4.59 -11.65 4.92
N LYS A 210 -5.56 -12.58 4.89
CA LYS A 210 -6.81 -12.44 5.64
C LYS A 210 -6.57 -12.41 7.14
N GLU A 211 -5.66 -13.25 7.66
CA GLU A 211 -5.24 -13.24 9.06
C GLU A 211 -4.67 -11.89 9.48
N LEU A 212 -3.79 -11.29 8.67
CA LEU A 212 -3.21 -9.98 8.96
C LEU A 212 -4.27 -8.84 8.92
N ARG A 213 -5.13 -8.82 7.91
CA ARG A 213 -6.22 -7.82 7.78
C ARG A 213 -7.22 -7.95 8.94
N ASN A 214 -7.58 -9.18 9.31
CA ASN A 214 -8.49 -9.46 10.42
C ASN A 214 -7.87 -9.17 11.79
N LEU A 215 -6.58 -9.46 11.99
CA LEU A 215 -5.86 -9.12 13.21
C LEU A 215 -5.88 -7.61 13.46
N GLN A 216 -5.64 -6.81 12.42
CA GLN A 216 -5.75 -5.36 12.49
C GLN A 216 -7.18 -4.91 12.83
N ALA A 217 -8.19 -5.39 12.09
CA ALA A 217 -9.58 -5.02 12.33
C ALA A 217 -10.09 -5.38 13.73
N VAL A 218 -9.76 -6.58 14.23
CA VAL A 218 -10.10 -7.03 15.61
C VAL A 218 -9.37 -6.18 16.65
N THR A 219 -8.14 -5.76 16.39
CA THR A 219 -7.38 -4.86 17.26
C THR A 219 -8.03 -3.47 17.32
N ASP A 220 -8.46 -2.95 16.18
CA ASP A 220 -9.10 -1.64 16.11
C ASP A 220 -10.47 -1.63 16.81
N LEU A 221 -11.29 -2.67 16.61
CA LEU A 221 -12.57 -2.85 17.31
C LEU A 221 -12.40 -3.01 18.84
N PHE A 222 -11.40 -3.78 19.27
CA PHE A 222 -11.10 -3.93 20.70
C PHE A 222 -10.63 -2.60 21.30
N ASN A 223 -9.78 -1.85 20.61
CA ASN A 223 -9.29 -0.54 21.07
C ASN A 223 -10.35 0.57 21.02
N GLU A 224 -11.37 0.44 20.16
CA GLU A 224 -12.54 1.34 20.14
C GLU A 224 -13.38 1.16 21.41
N MET A 225 -13.56 -0.09 21.84
CA MET A 225 -14.30 -0.41 23.06
C MET A 225 -13.45 -0.21 24.33
N ASP A 226 -12.16 -0.56 24.32
CA ASP A 226 -11.22 -0.28 25.41
C ASP A 226 -10.78 1.19 25.34
N SER A 227 -11.74 2.08 25.57
CA SER A 227 -11.54 3.52 25.73
C SER A 227 -10.50 3.85 26.82
N SER A 228 -10.24 2.93 27.75
CA SER A 228 -9.22 3.05 28.79
C SER A 228 -7.81 2.61 28.40
N ARG A 229 -7.65 1.92 27.26
CA ARG A 229 -6.39 1.32 26.79
C ARG A 229 -5.69 0.44 27.83
N GLN A 230 -6.46 -0.25 28.66
CA GLN A 230 -5.92 -1.17 29.66
C GLN A 230 -5.43 -2.50 29.03
N GLY A 231 -5.84 -2.80 27.79
CA GLY A 231 -5.57 -4.05 27.09
C GLY A 231 -6.54 -5.18 27.46
N TYR A 232 -7.60 -4.86 28.22
CA TYR A 232 -8.58 -5.78 28.76
C TYR A 232 -10.00 -5.23 28.61
N LEU A 233 -10.96 -6.11 28.30
CA LEU A 233 -12.38 -5.78 28.24
C LEU A 233 -13.22 -6.73 29.10
N PRO A 234 -14.29 -6.24 29.76
CA PRO A 234 -15.27 -7.10 30.42
C PRO A 234 -15.88 -8.12 29.46
N LEU A 235 -16.21 -9.31 29.96
CA LEU A 235 -16.86 -10.36 29.16
C LEU A 235 -18.21 -9.91 28.55
N ALA A 236 -18.92 -8.99 29.22
CA ALA A 236 -20.15 -8.39 28.71
C ALA A 236 -19.91 -7.54 27.45
N ASP A 237 -18.81 -6.79 27.42
CA ASP A 237 -18.43 -5.94 26.30
C ASP A 237 -17.93 -6.80 25.14
N ILE A 238 -17.10 -7.81 25.40
CA ILE A 238 -16.75 -8.82 24.38
C ILE A 238 -18.00 -9.47 23.77
N LYS A 239 -19.02 -9.79 24.58
CA LYS A 239 -20.29 -10.33 24.11
C LYS A 239 -21.11 -9.32 23.29
N ALA A 240 -21.01 -8.02 23.56
CA ALA A 240 -21.60 -6.98 22.73
C ALA A 240 -20.85 -6.82 21.40
N MET A 241 -19.51 -6.86 21.42
CA MET A 241 -18.66 -6.78 20.23
C MET A 241 -18.95 -7.93 19.25
N LEU A 242 -19.05 -9.17 19.75
CA LEU A 242 -19.38 -10.35 18.94
C LEU A 242 -20.81 -10.33 18.35
N ARG A 243 -21.68 -9.42 18.81
CA ARG A 243 -23.03 -9.18 18.25
C ARG A 243 -23.07 -8.01 17.25
N SER A 244 -21.97 -7.29 17.07
CA SER A 244 -21.85 -6.21 16.10
C SER A 244 -21.90 -6.72 14.65
N ASP A 245 -21.92 -5.80 13.70
CA ASP A 245 -21.87 -6.06 12.26
C ASP A 245 -20.46 -6.32 11.70
N ALA A 246 -19.44 -6.33 12.55
CA ALA A 246 -18.06 -6.71 12.19
C ALA A 246 -17.86 -8.24 12.07
N PHE A 247 -18.75 -9.03 12.69
CA PHE A 247 -18.70 -10.49 12.66
C PHE A 247 -19.84 -11.05 11.81
N GLU A 248 -19.59 -12.18 11.16
CA GLU A 248 -20.64 -12.88 10.43
C GLU A 248 -21.69 -13.42 11.41
N ARG A 249 -22.94 -13.55 10.96
CA ARG A 249 -24.11 -13.87 11.81
C ARG A 249 -23.87 -15.14 12.64
N THR A 250 -23.41 -14.91 13.86
CA THR A 250 -23.16 -15.92 14.87
C THR A 250 -24.42 -15.96 15.73
N ASP A 251 -25.08 -17.10 15.82
CA ASP A 251 -26.28 -17.20 16.67
C ASP A 251 -25.92 -17.09 18.16
N SER A 252 -26.92 -16.94 19.03
CA SER A 252 -26.65 -16.79 20.46
C SER A 252 -25.95 -18.00 21.09
N GLY A 253 -26.10 -19.20 20.52
CA GLY A 253 -25.43 -20.41 20.96
C GLY A 253 -23.95 -20.41 20.56
N GLU A 254 -23.65 -20.13 19.31
CA GLU A 254 -22.30 -20.03 18.78
C GLU A 254 -21.48 -18.90 19.44
N ILE A 255 -22.10 -17.75 19.77
CA ILE A 255 -21.44 -16.70 20.56
C ILE A 255 -21.07 -17.26 21.94
N ASN A 256 -21.97 -18.00 22.59
CA ASN A 256 -21.67 -18.61 23.89
C ASN A 256 -20.53 -19.64 23.78
N VAL A 257 -20.45 -20.43 22.69
CA VAL A 257 -19.33 -21.34 22.42
C VAL A 257 -18.00 -20.59 22.32
N LEU A 258 -17.96 -19.43 21.66
CA LEU A 258 -16.76 -18.58 21.62
C LEU A 258 -16.40 -18.01 23.00
N LEU A 259 -17.38 -17.53 23.76
CA LEU A 259 -17.15 -17.02 25.12
C LEU A 259 -16.61 -18.10 26.06
N HIS A 260 -17.05 -19.36 25.93
CA HIS A 260 -16.51 -20.49 26.69
C HIS A 260 -15.07 -20.88 26.32
N LYS A 261 -14.55 -20.46 25.16
CA LYS A 261 -13.16 -20.67 24.77
C LYS A 261 -12.18 -19.60 25.28
N LEU A 262 -12.69 -18.48 25.80
CA LEU A 262 -11.86 -17.37 26.30
C LEU A 262 -11.33 -17.67 27.71
N ILE A 263 -10.03 -17.44 27.90
CA ILE A 263 -9.42 -17.38 29.23
C ILE A 263 -9.78 -16.04 29.88
N VAL A 264 -10.79 -16.08 30.77
CA VAL A 264 -11.24 -14.93 31.57
C VAL A 264 -10.45 -14.87 32.87
N LYS A 265 -9.96 -13.69 33.25
CA LYS A 265 -9.39 -13.41 34.59
C LYS A 265 -10.16 -12.25 35.20
N ASP A 266 -10.69 -12.44 36.41
CA ASP A 266 -11.43 -11.40 37.16
C ASP A 266 -12.59 -10.76 36.36
N GLY A 267 -13.26 -11.56 35.50
CA GLY A 267 -14.33 -11.10 34.61
C GLY A 267 -13.87 -10.41 33.32
N MET A 268 -12.56 -10.22 33.15
CA MET A 268 -11.92 -9.50 32.04
C MET A 268 -11.22 -10.44 31.06
N VAL A 269 -11.14 -10.01 29.80
CA VAL A 269 -10.52 -10.73 28.67
C VAL A 269 -9.47 -9.82 28.04
N SER A 270 -8.24 -10.32 27.83
CA SER A 270 -7.19 -9.53 27.20
C SER A 270 -7.33 -9.46 25.68
N LEU A 271 -6.79 -8.41 25.06
CA LEU A 271 -6.72 -8.26 23.60
C LEU A 271 -6.11 -9.51 22.92
N ALA A 272 -5.00 -10.02 23.46
CA ALA A 272 -4.30 -11.17 22.88
C ALA A 272 -5.14 -12.46 22.94
N GLU A 273 -5.91 -12.66 24.01
CA GLU A 273 -6.78 -13.82 24.15
C GLU A 273 -8.04 -13.72 23.28
N PHE A 274 -8.60 -12.51 23.14
CA PHE A 274 -9.69 -12.25 22.21
C PHE A 274 -9.26 -12.45 20.76
N GLN A 275 -8.11 -11.88 20.35
CA GLN A 275 -7.50 -12.11 19.05
C GLN A 275 -7.32 -13.61 18.78
N ARG A 276 -6.79 -14.37 19.75
CA ARG A 276 -6.59 -15.82 19.62
C ARG A 276 -7.89 -16.54 19.27
N VAL A 277 -8.93 -16.40 20.10
CA VAL A 277 -10.21 -17.14 19.91
C VAL A 277 -10.92 -16.73 18.63
N VAL A 278 -10.94 -15.43 18.31
CA VAL A 278 -11.67 -14.91 17.15
C VAL A 278 -10.94 -15.21 15.83
N LEU A 279 -9.61 -15.17 15.80
CA LEU A 279 -8.83 -15.62 14.64
C LEU A 279 -8.78 -17.14 14.51
N GLU A 280 -8.93 -17.91 15.59
CA GLU A 280 -9.10 -19.37 15.55
C GLU A 280 -10.44 -19.73 14.89
N ASP A 281 -11.54 -19.08 15.27
CA ASP A 281 -12.87 -19.27 14.68
C ASP A 281 -12.96 -18.79 13.23
N GLY A 282 -12.45 -17.60 12.92
CA GLY A 282 -12.29 -17.09 11.56
C GLY A 282 -13.53 -16.49 10.89
N ARG A 283 -14.70 -16.42 11.55
CA ARG A 283 -15.94 -15.82 10.99
C ARG A 283 -16.01 -14.30 11.14
N ILE A 284 -14.92 -13.64 10.73
CA ILE A 284 -14.76 -12.18 10.77
C ILE A 284 -14.99 -11.64 9.35
N MET A 285 -16.08 -10.89 9.16
CA MET A 285 -16.44 -10.28 7.88
C MET A 285 -17.47 -9.14 8.08
N PRO A 286 -17.13 -7.88 7.73
CA PRO A 286 -18.06 -6.76 7.90
C PRO A 286 -19.27 -6.84 6.94
N LYS A 287 -20.48 -6.54 7.44
CA LYS A 287 -21.75 -6.68 6.67
C LYS A 287 -21.77 -6.04 5.28
N ASN A 288 -21.08 -4.92 5.06
CA ASN A 288 -21.09 -4.20 3.78
C ASN A 288 -20.57 -5.02 2.57
N LEU A 289 -19.82 -6.11 2.81
CA LEU A 289 -19.36 -7.03 1.75
C LEU A 289 -20.35 -8.20 1.54
N ALA A 290 -20.94 -8.72 2.61
CA ALA A 290 -21.83 -9.89 2.53
C ALA A 290 -23.14 -9.61 1.77
N GLU A 291 -23.68 -8.39 1.84
CA GLU A 291 -24.95 -8.06 1.16
C GLU A 291 -24.82 -7.89 -0.36
N GLN A 292 -23.59 -7.77 -0.89
CA GLN A 292 -23.33 -7.69 -2.34
C GLN A 292 -23.08 -9.08 -2.98
N GLY A 293 -22.96 -10.14 -2.17
CA GLY A 293 -22.47 -11.46 -2.58
C GLY A 293 -23.38 -12.67 -2.27
N ARG A 294 -24.65 -12.62 -2.69
CA ARG A 294 -25.67 -13.71 -2.62
C ARG A 294 -26.18 -14.14 -1.23
N LYS A 295 -27.45 -14.55 -1.20
CA LYS A 295 -28.20 -14.99 0.00
C LYS A 295 -27.82 -16.41 0.46
N PRO A 296 -27.65 -16.67 1.76
CA PRO A 296 -27.72 -18.03 2.30
C PRO A 296 -29.17 -18.52 2.38
N ARG A 297 -29.39 -19.81 2.09
CA ARG A 297 -30.67 -20.51 2.34
C ARG A 297 -30.78 -20.86 3.83
N ARG A 298 -31.95 -20.65 4.42
CA ARG A 298 -32.27 -21.01 5.81
C ARG A 298 -32.74 -22.48 5.87
N PRO A 299 -32.18 -23.33 6.76
CA PRO A 299 -32.87 -24.51 7.29
C PRO A 299 -33.84 -24.08 8.39
N GLU A 300 -35.02 -24.71 8.42
CA GLU A 300 -36.06 -24.48 9.43
C GLU A 300 -35.67 -25.14 10.75
N PHE A 301 -35.89 -24.45 11.88
CA PHE A 301 -35.96 -25.06 13.20
C PHE A 301 -36.99 -24.32 14.08
N GLU A 302 -37.57 -25.09 15.00
CA GLU A 302 -38.81 -24.80 15.73
C GLU A 302 -38.59 -23.91 16.96
N GLU A 303 -39.70 -23.45 17.55
CA GLU A 303 -39.76 -22.58 18.74
C GLU A 303 -39.60 -23.38 20.06
N GLU A 304 -39.68 -22.68 21.21
CA GLU A 304 -39.58 -23.14 22.64
C GLU A 304 -38.22 -22.85 23.31
N GLU A 305 -38.13 -22.35 24.56
CA GLU A 305 -39.11 -21.67 25.44
C GLU A 305 -38.34 -20.74 26.42
N GLU A 306 -39.01 -19.76 27.06
CA GLU A 306 -38.40 -18.92 28.11
C GLU A 306 -38.45 -19.60 29.49
N GLU A 307 -37.34 -19.65 30.23
CA GLU A 307 -37.40 -19.89 31.68
C GLU A 307 -36.54 -18.89 32.49
N LYS A 308 -37.17 -18.32 33.52
CA LYS A 308 -36.58 -17.38 34.48
C LYS A 308 -36.00 -18.13 35.66
N LEU A 309 -34.87 -17.68 36.22
CA LEU A 309 -34.49 -18.03 37.60
C LEU A 309 -33.66 -16.94 38.28
N GLU A 310 -33.67 -16.98 39.61
CA GLU A 310 -33.50 -15.83 40.50
C GLU A 310 -32.07 -15.65 41.05
N LYS A 311 -31.82 -14.51 41.70
CA LYS A 311 -30.60 -14.26 42.50
C LYS A 311 -30.70 -14.89 43.90
N PRO A 312 -29.56 -15.16 44.54
CA PRO A 312 -29.43 -15.03 45.99
C PRO A 312 -28.35 -14.02 46.41
N ASP A 313 -28.52 -13.45 47.60
CA ASP A 313 -27.64 -12.43 48.20
C ASP A 313 -26.49 -13.01 49.04
N GLY A 314 -25.39 -12.24 49.12
CA GLY A 314 -24.62 -12.01 50.34
C GLY A 314 -23.64 -13.09 50.84
N PHE A 315 -22.35 -12.74 50.92
CA PHE A 315 -21.50 -13.09 52.07
C PHE A 315 -20.37 -12.07 52.31
N GLU A 316 -19.84 -12.05 53.54
CA GLU A 316 -19.09 -10.95 54.14
C GLU A 316 -17.55 -11.00 53.91
N SER A 317 -16.85 -9.89 54.17
CA SER A 317 -15.38 -9.78 54.23
C SER A 317 -14.90 -9.44 55.64
N PRO A 318 -13.84 -10.10 56.17
CA PRO A 318 -12.72 -9.35 56.79
C PRO A 318 -11.36 -10.13 56.75
N PRO A 319 -10.25 -9.65 57.36
CA PRO A 319 -9.65 -8.31 57.31
C PRO A 319 -8.13 -8.34 56.95
N SER A 320 -7.49 -7.17 56.84
CA SER A 320 -6.06 -6.99 56.53
C SER A 320 -5.10 -7.08 57.74
N SER A 321 -3.86 -7.57 57.54
CA SER A 321 -2.59 -6.90 57.95
C SER A 321 -1.33 -7.80 57.89
N GLY A 322 -0.16 -7.22 57.59
CA GLY A 322 1.17 -7.85 57.74
C GLY A 322 2.18 -7.43 56.66
N SER A 323 3.23 -6.68 57.01
CA SER A 323 4.15 -5.99 56.07
C SER A 323 5.62 -6.42 56.20
N SER A 324 6.38 -6.43 55.08
CA SER A 324 7.85 -6.29 55.06
C SER A 324 8.36 -5.85 53.66
N TRP A 325 9.36 -4.96 53.64
CA TRP A 325 9.99 -4.25 52.49
C TRP A 325 11.01 -5.10 51.68
N HIS A 326 11.60 -4.72 50.52
CA HIS A 326 11.31 -3.93 49.28
C HIS A 326 12.62 -3.93 48.43
N PRO A 327 12.67 -3.81 47.07
CA PRO A 327 12.64 -2.50 46.36
C PRO A 327 12.13 -2.60 44.86
N PRO A 328 12.42 -1.66 43.92
CA PRO A 328 11.44 -0.74 43.33
C PRO A 328 10.96 -1.07 41.89
N ASP A 329 10.00 -0.26 41.44
CA ASP A 329 9.45 -0.05 40.07
C ASP A 329 8.19 -0.85 39.63
N SER A 330 7.22 -0.09 39.10
CA SER A 330 6.12 -0.48 38.17
C SER A 330 4.76 -1.04 38.66
N ASP A 331 4.33 -0.81 39.90
CA ASP A 331 2.96 -1.13 40.36
C ASP A 331 2.16 0.11 40.83
N GLU A 332 1.62 0.92 39.90
CA GLU A 332 0.53 1.86 40.23
C GLU A 332 -0.83 1.23 39.88
N ASP A 333 -1.77 1.22 40.84
CA ASP A 333 -3.14 0.74 40.65
C ASP A 333 -3.82 1.51 39.49
N PRO A 334 -4.27 0.84 38.41
CA PRO A 334 -4.94 1.50 37.29
C PRO A 334 -6.20 2.28 37.71
N GLU A 335 -6.89 1.89 38.79
CA GLU A 335 -8.02 2.64 39.36
C GLU A 335 -7.57 3.90 40.10
N GLU A 336 -6.40 3.88 40.74
CA GLU A 336 -5.81 5.08 41.33
C GLU A 336 -5.29 6.04 40.25
N VAL A 337 -4.67 5.51 39.19
CA VAL A 337 -4.25 6.30 38.02
C VAL A 337 -5.48 6.90 37.32
N ARG A 338 -6.56 6.15 37.12
CA ARG A 338 -7.83 6.65 36.54
C ARG A 338 -8.44 7.76 37.41
N ARG A 339 -8.54 7.55 38.74
CA ARG A 339 -9.02 8.56 39.71
C ARG A 339 -8.18 9.84 39.76
N ARG A 340 -6.90 9.82 39.37
CA ARG A 340 -6.07 11.04 39.25
C ARG A 340 -6.45 11.92 38.03
N HIS A 341 -7.01 11.33 36.97
CA HIS A 341 -7.33 12.02 35.70
C HIS A 341 -8.79 12.52 35.60
N GLU A 342 -9.69 11.90 36.36
CA GLU A 342 -11.05 12.40 36.55
C GLU A 342 -11.05 13.66 37.44
N PRO A 343 -12.02 14.58 37.26
CA PRO A 343 -12.14 15.73 38.13
C PRO A 343 -12.61 15.30 39.54
N ASP A 344 -12.17 16.02 40.57
CA ASP A 344 -12.62 15.80 41.94
C ASP A 344 -14.12 16.13 42.16
N GLU A 345 -14.63 15.92 43.38
CA GLU A 345 -16.01 16.23 43.76
C GLU A 345 -16.40 17.71 43.53
N GLU A 346 -15.41 18.61 43.45
CA GLU A 346 -15.59 20.04 43.18
C GLU A 346 -15.44 20.39 41.67
N GLY A 347 -15.15 19.39 40.83
CA GLY A 347 -15.02 19.49 39.38
C GLY A 347 -13.64 19.89 38.87
N LYS A 348 -12.58 19.80 39.68
CA LYS A 348 -11.19 20.23 39.37
C LYS A 348 -10.29 19.08 38.93
N PHE A 349 -9.42 19.36 37.96
CA PHE A 349 -8.40 18.42 37.47
C PHE A 349 -7.06 18.60 38.20
N TRP A 350 -6.34 17.49 38.42
CA TRP A 350 -5.05 17.49 39.14
C TRP A 350 -3.94 16.67 38.44
N ASP A 351 -4.23 16.07 37.28
CA ASP A 351 -3.32 15.24 36.49
C ASP A 351 -2.36 16.02 35.57
N ASP A 352 -2.84 17.10 34.96
CA ASP A 352 -2.05 17.90 34.01
C ASP A 352 -1.49 19.17 34.69
N PRO A 353 -0.15 19.38 34.71
CA PRO A 353 0.46 20.61 35.22
C PRO A 353 -0.05 21.91 34.60
N LEU A 354 -0.64 21.87 33.39
CA LEU A 354 -1.26 23.01 32.72
C LEU A 354 -2.66 23.34 33.28
N TRP A 355 -3.36 22.34 33.82
CA TRP A 355 -4.75 22.43 34.29
C TRP A 355 -4.92 22.10 35.79
N TYR A 356 -3.81 22.01 36.51
CA TYR A 356 -3.77 21.66 37.94
C TYR A 356 -4.61 22.62 38.79
N GLY A 357 -5.58 22.05 39.52
CA GLY A 357 -6.56 22.77 40.33
C GLY A 357 -7.61 23.55 39.53
N LYS A 358 -7.73 23.33 38.21
CA LYS A 358 -8.70 24.00 37.35
C LYS A 358 -9.95 23.18 37.12
N THR A 359 -11.10 23.84 37.23
CA THR A 359 -12.39 23.26 36.88
C THR A 359 -12.57 23.15 35.37
N ARG A 360 -13.43 22.24 34.89
CA ARG A 360 -13.78 22.14 33.45
C ARG A 360 -14.16 23.50 32.85
N LYS A 361 -14.94 24.31 33.56
CA LYS A 361 -15.37 25.66 33.13
C LYS A 361 -14.22 26.65 33.00
N GLU A 362 -13.18 26.56 33.83
CA GLU A 362 -11.98 27.39 33.70
C GLU A 362 -11.13 26.96 32.50
N ILE A 363 -11.05 25.65 32.21
CA ILE A 363 -10.36 25.14 31.02
C ILE A 363 -11.10 25.55 29.74
N GLU A 364 -12.43 25.44 29.71
CA GLU A 364 -13.29 25.96 28.64
C GLU A 364 -13.06 27.46 28.42
N TYR A 365 -13.11 28.27 29.49
CA TYR A 365 -12.87 29.72 29.41
C TYR A 365 -11.46 30.06 28.90
N ALA A 366 -10.42 29.39 29.38
CA ALA A 366 -9.05 29.58 28.91
C ALA A 366 -8.89 29.16 27.44
N THR A 367 -9.55 28.09 27.02
CA THR A 367 -9.57 27.58 25.64
C THR A 367 -10.22 28.58 24.69
N GLU A 368 -11.39 29.12 25.06
CA GLU A 368 -12.06 30.17 24.28
C GLU A 368 -11.23 31.46 24.19
N LEU A 369 -10.61 31.87 25.29
CA LEU A 369 -9.75 33.05 25.34
C LEU A 369 -8.54 32.89 24.41
N GLU A 370 -7.82 31.77 24.48
CA GLU A 370 -6.68 31.49 23.59
C GLU A 370 -7.13 31.32 22.13
N LYS A 371 -8.29 30.71 21.86
CA LYS A 371 -8.87 30.64 20.51
C LYS A 371 -9.16 32.04 19.97
N SER A 372 -9.71 32.92 20.80
CA SER A 372 -10.00 34.33 20.46
C SER A 372 -8.71 35.13 20.21
N ASN A 373 -7.71 35.02 21.08
CA ASN A 373 -6.38 35.60 20.91
C ASN A 373 -5.72 35.16 19.60
N GLY A 374 -5.81 33.86 19.27
CA GLY A 374 -5.33 33.33 18.00
C GLY A 374 -6.06 33.91 16.78
N ASN A 375 -7.39 34.08 16.88
CA ASN A 375 -8.19 34.71 15.84
C ASN A 375 -7.88 36.21 15.67
N ALA A 376 -7.57 36.93 16.75
CA ALA A 376 -7.12 38.32 16.71
C ALA A 376 -5.75 38.44 16.02
N ALA A 377 -4.75 37.69 16.49
CA ALA A 377 -3.41 37.67 15.89
C ALA A 377 -3.42 37.23 14.41
N SER A 378 -4.37 36.37 14.01
CA SER A 378 -4.60 35.98 12.60
C SER A 378 -5.10 37.16 11.74
N ARG A 379 -5.97 38.02 12.28
CA ARG A 379 -6.44 39.25 11.60
C ARG A 379 -5.33 40.30 11.49
N GLU A 380 -4.44 40.37 12.48
CA GLU A 380 -3.22 41.19 12.45
C GLU A 380 -2.14 40.65 11.49
N GLY A 381 -2.30 39.43 10.97
CA GLY A 381 -1.32 38.77 10.11
C GLY A 381 -0.12 38.16 10.84
N ASP A 382 -0.10 38.15 12.17
CA ASP A 382 0.94 37.48 12.97
C ASP A 382 0.64 35.98 13.09
N TRP A 383 0.87 35.26 12.00
CA TRP A 383 0.69 33.81 11.91
C TRP A 383 1.56 33.01 12.90
N LYS A 384 2.64 33.62 13.45
CA LYS A 384 3.48 32.98 14.47
C LYS A 384 2.79 33.02 15.83
N LYS A 385 2.25 34.18 16.24
CA LYS A 385 1.43 34.31 17.46
C LYS A 385 0.13 33.53 17.32
N ALA A 386 -0.61 33.67 16.21
CA ALA A 386 -1.88 32.99 15.98
C ALA A 386 -1.75 31.46 16.17
N LYS A 387 -0.73 30.85 15.56
CA LYS A 387 -0.39 29.43 15.76
C LYS A 387 -0.09 29.07 17.21
N ARG A 388 0.61 29.92 17.96
CA ARG A 388 0.93 29.66 19.38
C ARG A 388 -0.35 29.61 20.21
N TYR A 389 -1.20 30.63 20.08
CA TYR A 389 -2.48 30.72 20.76
C TYR A 389 -3.41 29.54 20.39
N TRP A 390 -3.53 29.20 19.11
CA TRP A 390 -4.33 28.04 18.69
C TRP A 390 -3.75 26.69 19.16
N LYS A 391 -2.43 26.55 19.33
CA LYS A 391 -1.83 25.35 19.95
C LYS A 391 -2.12 25.26 21.46
N ASN A 392 -2.17 26.39 22.16
CA ASN A 392 -2.53 26.40 23.57
C ASN A 392 -4.01 26.04 23.77
N ALA A 393 -4.89 26.65 22.98
CA ALA A 393 -6.32 26.32 22.97
C ALA A 393 -6.57 24.84 22.62
N LEU A 394 -5.77 24.25 21.71
CA LEU A 394 -5.95 22.86 21.30
C LEU A 394 -5.80 21.89 22.47
N ARG A 395 -4.81 22.10 23.36
CA ARG A 395 -4.61 21.28 24.56
C ARG A 395 -5.80 21.31 25.51
N GLY A 396 -6.47 22.46 25.61
CA GLY A 396 -7.66 22.61 26.44
C GLY A 396 -8.86 21.87 25.83
N ALA A 397 -9.06 22.02 24.52
CA ALA A 397 -10.08 21.27 23.76
C ALA A 397 -9.86 19.75 23.83
N GLU A 398 -8.61 19.28 23.69
CA GLU A 398 -8.22 17.87 23.86
C GLU A 398 -8.51 17.38 25.29
N LYS A 399 -8.18 18.16 26.33
CA LYS A 399 -8.42 17.81 27.75
C LYS A 399 -9.91 17.70 28.11
N ILE A 400 -10.75 18.61 27.60
CA ILE A 400 -12.21 18.56 27.82
C ILE A 400 -12.96 17.68 26.80
N GLN A 401 -12.25 17.14 25.80
CA GLN A 401 -12.76 16.35 24.69
C GLN A 401 -13.81 17.07 23.79
N ASP A 402 -13.70 18.40 23.66
CA ASP A 402 -14.55 19.20 22.75
C ASP A 402 -14.10 19.01 21.29
N ALA A 403 -14.74 18.04 20.63
CA ALA A 403 -14.47 17.68 19.24
C ALA A 403 -14.78 18.80 18.23
N GLU A 404 -15.75 19.70 18.48
CA GLU A 404 -16.02 20.81 17.56
C GLU A 404 -14.89 21.85 17.62
N THR A 405 -14.48 22.24 18.84
CA THR A 405 -13.39 23.19 19.02
C THR A 405 -12.06 22.61 18.57
N GLU A 406 -11.78 21.33 18.85
CA GLU A 406 -10.58 20.62 18.36
C GLU A 406 -10.50 20.64 16.83
N PHE A 407 -11.58 20.27 16.13
CA PHE A 407 -11.66 20.34 14.67
C PHE A 407 -11.36 21.75 14.13
N ARG A 408 -11.97 22.78 14.72
CA ARG A 408 -11.82 24.18 14.30
C ARG A 408 -10.39 24.68 14.53
N LEU A 409 -9.75 24.25 15.61
CA LEU A 409 -8.36 24.59 15.94
C LEU A 409 -7.37 23.89 15.01
N HIS A 410 -7.55 22.60 14.68
CA HIS A 410 -6.74 21.93 13.66
C HIS A 410 -6.87 22.60 12.28
N SER A 411 -8.09 22.93 11.86
CA SER A 411 -8.33 23.69 10.63
C SER A 411 -7.56 25.02 10.62
N ASN A 412 -7.58 25.77 11.73
CA ASN A 412 -6.86 27.04 11.87
C ASN A 412 -5.33 26.88 11.92
N LEU A 413 -4.82 25.83 12.58
CA LEU A 413 -3.40 25.51 12.58
C LEU A 413 -2.90 25.17 11.16
N ALA A 414 -3.66 24.41 10.36
CA ALA A 414 -3.33 24.14 8.97
C ALA A 414 -3.13 25.44 8.16
N LEU A 415 -4.09 26.38 8.24
CA LEU A 415 -3.96 27.71 7.62
C LEU A 415 -2.70 28.46 8.11
N ALA A 416 -2.40 28.44 9.41
CA ALA A 416 -1.20 29.09 9.94
C ALA A 416 0.09 28.50 9.36
N TYR A 417 0.14 27.20 9.11
CA TYR A 417 1.29 26.52 8.51
C TYR A 417 1.41 26.76 6.99
N ILE A 418 0.30 26.84 6.25
CA ILE A 418 0.29 27.31 4.84
C ILE A 418 0.91 28.70 4.74
N LYS A 419 0.44 29.65 5.58
CA LYS A 419 0.98 31.03 5.60
C LYS A 419 2.44 31.11 6.07
N GLN A 420 2.93 30.08 6.77
CA GLN A 420 4.35 29.94 7.15
C GLN A 420 5.18 29.10 6.16
N LYS A 421 4.62 28.68 5.01
CA LYS A 421 5.26 27.80 4.01
C LYS A 421 5.78 26.47 4.59
N LYS A 422 5.08 25.91 5.58
CA LYS A 422 5.43 24.62 6.23
C LYS A 422 4.37 23.58 5.87
N ILE A 423 4.43 23.11 4.63
CA ILE A 423 3.30 22.42 3.98
C ILE A 423 2.98 21.08 4.65
N ASP A 424 3.99 20.27 4.99
CA ASP A 424 3.82 18.96 5.63
C ASP A 424 2.98 19.05 6.92
N LYS A 425 3.28 20.05 7.76
CA LYS A 425 2.56 20.31 9.02
C LYS A 425 1.16 20.88 8.81
N SER A 426 0.87 21.43 7.64
CA SER A 426 -0.51 21.77 7.26
C SER A 426 -1.29 20.53 6.87
N LEU A 427 -0.67 19.59 6.14
CA LEU A 427 -1.32 18.34 5.73
C LEU A 427 -1.62 17.49 6.97
N GLU A 428 -0.66 17.33 7.88
CA GLU A 428 -0.80 16.68 9.19
C GLU A 428 -2.03 17.19 9.97
N HIS A 429 -2.21 18.51 10.08
CA HIS A 429 -3.38 19.08 10.77
C HIS A 429 -4.69 19.00 9.96
N CYS A 430 -4.64 18.99 8.62
CA CYS A 430 -5.82 18.70 7.81
C CYS A 430 -6.27 17.25 7.96
N GLU A 431 -5.35 16.30 8.06
CA GLU A 431 -5.63 14.87 8.27
C GLU A 431 -6.15 14.60 9.68
N GLN A 432 -5.51 15.20 10.70
CA GLN A 432 -5.97 15.12 12.08
C GLN A 432 -7.40 15.67 12.24
N ALA A 433 -7.73 16.80 11.61
CA ALA A 433 -9.10 17.34 11.60
C ALA A 433 -10.11 16.39 10.92
N LEU A 434 -9.68 15.60 9.92
CA LEU A 434 -10.56 14.70 9.16
C LEU A 434 -10.69 13.29 9.77
N LYS A 435 -10.07 13.02 10.92
CA LYS A 435 -10.28 11.78 11.69
C LYS A 435 -11.75 11.63 12.09
N GLU A 436 -12.26 10.40 12.08
CA GLU A 436 -13.71 10.14 12.18
C GLU A 436 -14.34 10.75 13.44
N ARG A 437 -13.69 10.64 14.61
CA ARG A 437 -14.12 11.27 15.88
C ARG A 437 -14.46 12.76 15.73
N LEU A 438 -13.63 13.51 15.01
CA LEU A 438 -13.84 14.95 14.81
C LEU A 438 -14.77 15.23 13.62
N LYS A 439 -14.68 14.42 12.57
CA LYS A 439 -15.45 14.52 11.33
C LYS A 439 -16.95 14.25 11.50
N VAL A 440 -17.35 13.44 12.49
CA VAL A 440 -18.77 13.19 12.84
C VAL A 440 -19.32 14.31 13.72
N ALA A 441 -18.49 14.92 14.57
CA ALA A 441 -18.89 15.97 15.51
C ALA A 441 -19.15 17.35 14.87
N VAL A 442 -18.84 17.54 13.58
CA VAL A 442 -18.93 18.86 12.92
C VAL A 442 -19.81 18.87 11.66
N SER A 443 -20.38 20.04 11.38
CA SER A 443 -21.15 20.27 10.17
C SER A 443 -20.34 20.06 8.89
N ALA A 444 -21.04 19.67 7.83
CA ALA A 444 -20.46 19.44 6.51
C ALA A 444 -19.64 20.65 6.03
N ASP A 445 -20.15 21.86 6.23
CA ASP A 445 -19.50 23.16 5.95
C ASP A 445 -18.09 23.30 6.51
N LEU A 446 -17.86 22.82 7.73
CA LEU A 446 -16.55 22.88 8.37
C LEU A 446 -15.59 21.85 7.74
N ARG A 447 -16.10 20.68 7.33
CA ARG A 447 -15.34 19.67 6.57
C ARG A 447 -14.92 20.18 5.19
N GLY A 448 -15.84 20.81 4.45
CA GLY A 448 -15.54 21.45 3.17
C GLY A 448 -14.39 22.47 3.28
N LYS A 449 -14.40 23.32 4.32
CA LYS A 449 -13.31 24.27 4.59
C LYS A 449 -11.95 23.62 4.84
N VAL A 450 -11.91 22.43 5.48
CA VAL A 450 -10.66 21.68 5.67
C VAL A 450 -10.19 21.04 4.36
N HIS A 451 -11.10 20.46 3.56
CA HIS A 451 -10.75 19.95 2.23
C HIS A 451 -10.19 21.06 1.30
N TYR A 452 -10.74 22.27 1.36
CA TYR A 452 -10.19 23.44 0.66
C TYR A 452 -8.79 23.80 1.16
N ARG A 453 -8.56 23.88 2.48
CA ARG A 453 -7.21 24.15 3.05
C ARG A 453 -6.20 23.06 2.67
N ARG A 454 -6.63 21.79 2.61
CA ARG A 454 -5.80 20.68 2.12
C ARG A 454 -5.47 20.83 0.61
N ALA A 455 -6.41 21.34 -0.20
CA ALA A 455 -6.12 21.67 -1.59
C ALA A 455 -5.10 22.83 -1.73
N GLU A 456 -5.18 23.88 -0.91
CA GLU A 456 -4.17 24.94 -0.89
C GLU A 456 -2.78 24.44 -0.46
N ALA A 457 -2.73 23.49 0.48
CA ALA A 457 -1.48 22.84 0.87
C ALA A 457 -0.88 22.01 -0.28
N TYR A 458 -1.67 21.16 -0.96
CA TYR A 458 -1.18 20.38 -2.10
C TYR A 458 -0.78 21.25 -3.31
N GLU A 459 -1.50 22.34 -3.59
CA GLU A 459 -1.12 23.35 -4.59
C GLU A 459 0.26 23.95 -4.26
N ALA A 460 0.48 24.33 -3.00
CA ALA A 460 1.76 24.86 -2.53
C ALA A 460 2.91 23.83 -2.51
N ALA A 461 2.60 22.53 -2.47
CA ALA A 461 3.56 21.44 -2.68
C ALA A 461 3.86 21.15 -4.17
N GLY A 462 3.08 21.72 -5.10
CA GLY A 462 3.15 21.40 -6.54
C GLY A 462 2.37 20.14 -6.95
N GLU A 463 1.66 19.48 -6.02
CA GLU A 463 0.90 18.25 -6.25
C GLU A 463 -0.52 18.55 -6.81
N VAL A 464 -0.56 19.13 -8.00
CA VAL A 464 -1.79 19.71 -8.61
C VAL A 464 -2.95 18.71 -8.65
N SER A 465 -2.72 17.45 -9.03
CA SER A 465 -3.80 16.44 -9.11
C SER A 465 -4.39 16.08 -7.72
N LYS A 466 -3.59 16.09 -6.64
CA LYS A 466 -4.10 15.91 -5.26
C LYS A 466 -4.85 17.16 -4.76
N ALA A 467 -4.43 18.34 -5.19
CA ALA A 467 -5.15 19.59 -4.95
C ALA A 467 -6.53 19.58 -5.63
N ILE A 468 -6.60 19.12 -6.88
CA ILE A 468 -7.86 18.91 -7.63
C ILE A 468 -8.77 17.92 -6.91
N ALA A 469 -8.25 16.77 -6.46
CA ALA A 469 -9.04 15.79 -5.70
C ALA A 469 -9.60 16.38 -4.39
N SER A 470 -8.80 17.16 -3.66
CA SER A 470 -9.26 17.84 -2.44
C SER A 470 -10.27 18.97 -2.72
N CYS A 471 -10.17 19.67 -3.86
CA CYS A 471 -11.22 20.60 -4.29
C CYS A 471 -12.53 19.89 -4.65
N LYS A 472 -12.50 18.70 -5.27
CA LYS A 472 -13.71 17.90 -5.54
C LYS A 472 -14.43 17.52 -4.25
N LEU A 473 -13.72 16.96 -3.27
CA LEU A 473 -14.27 16.64 -1.94
C LEU A 473 -14.84 17.88 -1.23
N SER A 474 -14.26 19.06 -1.43
CA SER A 474 -14.84 20.32 -0.91
C SER A 474 -16.13 20.74 -1.64
N LEU A 475 -16.31 20.39 -2.91
CA LEU A 475 -17.51 20.70 -3.71
C LEU A 475 -18.61 19.65 -3.57
N GLU A 476 -18.29 18.39 -3.29
CA GLU A 476 -19.27 17.36 -2.91
C GLU A 476 -20.06 17.80 -1.66
N VAL A 477 -19.39 18.52 -0.76
CA VAL A 477 -19.98 19.06 0.47
C VAL A 477 -20.59 20.44 0.26
N HIS A 478 -19.96 21.32 -0.53
CA HIS A 478 -20.47 22.66 -0.86
C HIS A 478 -20.43 22.91 -2.37
N PRO A 479 -21.45 22.43 -3.13
CA PRO A 479 -21.45 22.49 -4.58
C PRO A 479 -21.30 23.91 -5.12
N ASP A 480 -21.94 24.90 -4.49
CA ASP A 480 -22.02 26.29 -4.95
C ASP A 480 -20.91 27.22 -4.44
N ASN A 481 -19.87 26.68 -3.81
CA ASN A 481 -18.75 27.50 -3.36
C ASN A 481 -17.95 28.06 -4.55
N ALA A 482 -18.18 29.34 -4.87
CA ALA A 482 -17.57 30.04 -5.99
C ALA A 482 -16.03 30.10 -5.92
N ASP A 483 -15.46 30.24 -4.73
CA ASP A 483 -14.00 30.27 -4.54
C ASP A 483 -13.38 28.90 -4.83
N VAL A 484 -14.00 27.82 -4.36
CA VAL A 484 -13.56 26.44 -4.64
C VAL A 484 -13.72 26.12 -6.13
N ARG A 485 -14.84 26.52 -6.77
CA ARG A 485 -15.04 26.39 -8.22
C ARG A 485 -13.97 27.14 -9.03
N LYS A 486 -13.68 28.38 -8.66
CA LYS A 486 -12.63 29.21 -9.28
C LYS A 486 -11.23 28.59 -9.09
N LYS A 487 -10.94 28.08 -7.89
CA LYS A 487 -9.67 27.39 -7.60
C LYS A 487 -9.54 26.09 -8.38
N LEU A 488 -10.59 25.28 -8.46
CA LEU A 488 -10.64 24.06 -9.28
C LEU A 488 -10.43 24.37 -10.77
N ALA A 489 -11.02 25.45 -11.29
CA ALA A 489 -10.80 25.89 -12.67
C ALA A 489 -9.33 26.32 -12.90
N ALA A 490 -8.74 27.07 -11.98
CA ALA A 490 -7.33 27.46 -12.03
C ALA A 490 -6.38 26.25 -11.95
N LEU A 491 -6.63 25.31 -11.04
CA LEU A 491 -5.86 24.07 -10.91
C LEU A 491 -6.00 23.17 -12.14
N LYS A 492 -7.19 23.06 -12.73
CA LYS A 492 -7.38 22.34 -14.01
C LYS A 492 -6.67 23.01 -15.18
N LEU A 493 -6.64 24.35 -15.22
CA LEU A 493 -5.83 25.07 -16.20
C LEU A 493 -4.34 24.83 -15.97
N GLN A 494 -3.87 24.84 -14.72
CA GLN A 494 -2.49 24.51 -14.36
C GLN A 494 -2.12 23.06 -14.70
N GLU A 495 -2.99 22.08 -14.46
CA GLU A 495 -2.81 20.68 -14.84
C GLU A 495 -2.82 20.51 -16.36
N ALA A 496 -3.71 21.21 -17.07
CA ALA A 496 -3.73 21.22 -18.54
C ALA A 496 -2.50 21.94 -19.13
N GLU A 497 -1.98 22.97 -18.48
CA GLU A 497 -0.74 23.65 -18.85
C GLU A 497 0.49 22.79 -18.54
N GLN A 498 0.54 22.10 -17.40
CA GLN A 498 1.57 21.12 -17.08
C GLN A 498 1.57 20.02 -18.13
N ARG A 499 0.41 19.38 -18.37
CA ARG A 499 0.24 18.35 -19.39
C ARG A 499 0.50 18.86 -20.82
N LYS A 500 0.23 20.13 -21.12
CA LYS A 500 0.57 20.76 -22.41
C LYS A 500 2.05 21.10 -22.50
N ARG A 501 2.72 21.50 -21.42
CA ARG A 501 4.17 21.73 -21.36
C ARG A 501 4.93 20.42 -21.45
N GLU A 502 4.50 19.39 -20.73
CA GLU A 502 4.96 18.01 -20.88
C GLU A 502 4.75 17.55 -22.32
N LYS A 503 3.50 17.58 -22.84
CA LYS A 503 3.21 17.19 -24.23
C LYS A 503 3.98 18.03 -25.25
N ALA A 504 4.30 19.30 -24.98
CA ALA A 504 5.09 20.16 -25.87
C ALA A 504 6.60 19.94 -25.73
N LEU A 505 7.13 19.55 -24.56
CA LEU A 505 8.47 18.98 -24.44
C LEU A 505 8.54 17.71 -25.30
N PHE A 506 7.57 16.81 -25.15
CA PHE A 506 7.51 15.54 -25.87
C PHE A 506 7.10 15.66 -27.36
N SER A 507 6.46 16.75 -27.81
CA SER A 507 6.05 16.97 -29.21
C SER A 507 6.90 17.99 -29.96
N GLY A 508 7.50 18.98 -29.27
CA GLY A 508 8.49 19.88 -29.85
C GLY A 508 9.71 19.10 -30.36
N LEU A 509 10.06 18.01 -29.67
CA LEU A 509 11.04 17.02 -30.12
C LEU A 509 10.64 16.24 -31.39
N ARG A 510 9.36 16.23 -31.80
CA ARG A 510 8.94 15.68 -33.11
C ARG A 510 8.91 16.73 -34.22
N GLY A 511 8.96 18.03 -33.89
CA GLY A 511 8.67 19.12 -34.82
C GLY A 511 9.87 19.73 -35.55
N LEU A 512 11.11 19.46 -35.12
CA LEU A 512 12.31 20.16 -35.64
C LEU A 512 13.17 19.36 -36.63
N CYS A 513 12.85 18.09 -36.90
CA CYS A 513 13.43 17.34 -38.03
C CYS A 513 12.71 17.61 -39.38
N GLY A 514 11.96 18.71 -39.47
CA GLY A 514 11.03 19.02 -40.56
C GLY A 514 11.52 20.02 -41.61
N ARG A 515 12.84 20.22 -41.77
CA ARG A 515 13.40 21.00 -42.89
C ARG A 515 14.47 20.20 -43.62
N ARG A 516 14.13 19.77 -44.84
CA ARG A 516 15.03 19.05 -45.75
C ARG A 516 16.14 20.00 -46.20
N CYS A 517 17.40 19.58 -46.05
CA CYS A 517 18.43 19.95 -47.01
C CYS A 517 18.34 18.94 -48.17
N SER A 518 18.05 19.44 -49.37
CA SER A 518 18.14 18.66 -50.60
C SER A 518 19.57 18.70 -51.12
N ASP A 519 20.26 17.56 -51.15
CA ASP A 519 21.55 17.40 -51.82
C ASP A 519 21.29 17.08 -53.32
N PRO A 520 21.95 17.74 -54.30
CA PRO A 520 21.50 17.72 -55.68
C PRO A 520 22.20 16.64 -56.53
N ASN A 521 22.17 15.36 -56.11
CA ASN A 521 22.71 14.29 -56.94
C ASN A 521 22.15 12.88 -56.65
N GLU A 522 20.85 12.65 -56.88
CA GLU A 522 20.30 11.30 -56.97
C GLU A 522 19.21 11.23 -58.06
N ALA A 523 19.40 10.36 -59.05
CA ALA A 523 18.48 10.18 -60.18
C ALA A 523 17.39 9.14 -59.84
N PRO A 524 16.15 9.31 -60.30
CA PRO A 524 15.01 8.54 -59.80
C PRO A 524 14.91 7.14 -60.40
N MET A 525 14.59 6.16 -59.56
CA MET A 525 14.09 4.84 -59.99
C MET A 525 12.55 4.86 -60.15
N PRO A 526 11.98 4.07 -61.08
CA PRO A 526 10.56 4.15 -61.45
C PRO A 526 9.62 3.49 -60.42
N PRO A 527 8.32 3.87 -60.41
CA PRO A 527 7.34 3.35 -59.46
C PRO A 527 6.86 1.92 -59.81
N PRO A 528 6.48 1.11 -58.80
CA PRO A 528 5.83 -0.18 -59.02
C PRO A 528 4.36 -0.02 -59.47
N PRO A 529 3.78 -1.03 -60.17
CA PRO A 529 2.44 -0.97 -60.74
C PRO A 529 1.31 -1.17 -59.71
N PRO A 530 0.07 -0.73 -60.02
CA PRO A 530 -1.10 -0.93 -59.15
C PRO A 530 -1.63 -2.37 -59.16
N PRO A 531 -2.30 -2.82 -58.08
CA PRO A 531 -3.00 -4.10 -58.05
C PRO A 531 -4.31 -4.06 -58.88
N PRO A 532 -4.79 -5.22 -59.39
CA PRO A 532 -6.00 -5.30 -60.20
C PRO A 532 -7.30 -5.25 -59.37
N GLU A 533 -8.38 -4.78 -60.00
CA GLU A 533 -9.73 -4.72 -59.41
C GLU A 533 -10.56 -5.99 -59.70
N ALA A 534 -11.43 -6.32 -58.73
CA ALA A 534 -12.75 -6.96 -58.82
C ALA A 534 -12.97 -8.25 -59.67
N ASP A 535 -13.59 -9.25 -59.05
CA ASP A 535 -14.98 -9.59 -59.44
C ASP A 535 -15.77 -10.18 -58.25
N SER A 536 -17.05 -10.43 -58.50
CA SER A 536 -18.17 -10.67 -57.60
C SER A 536 -18.82 -12.04 -57.84
N SER A 537 -19.49 -12.58 -56.82
CA SER A 537 -20.79 -13.31 -56.88
C SER A 537 -20.97 -14.20 -55.65
N ASP A 538 -22.14 -14.12 -55.00
CA ASP A 538 -23.04 -15.21 -54.51
C ASP A 538 -22.43 -16.46 -53.81
N GLU A 539 -23.05 -17.17 -52.86
CA GLU A 539 -24.31 -17.12 -52.08
C GLU A 539 -24.00 -18.04 -50.86
N GLU A 540 -24.34 -17.77 -49.60
CA GLU A 540 -25.56 -18.19 -48.87
C GLU A 540 -25.21 -18.18 -47.35
N ARG A 541 -26.20 -18.21 -46.44
CA ARG A 541 -26.01 -18.56 -45.01
C ARG A 541 -26.84 -19.82 -44.71
N PRO A 542 -26.44 -20.70 -43.78
CA PRO A 542 -26.94 -20.52 -42.40
C PRO A 542 -26.05 -21.01 -41.22
N VAL A 543 -26.00 -20.18 -40.18
CA VAL A 543 -26.23 -20.47 -38.73
C VAL A 543 -25.45 -21.58 -37.99
N ALA A 544 -24.73 -21.13 -36.94
CA ALA A 544 -24.28 -21.85 -35.71
C ALA A 544 -23.25 -22.98 -35.92
N ASP A 545 -22.21 -23.15 -35.09
CA ASP A 545 -22.16 -23.09 -33.62
C ASP A 545 -20.94 -22.32 -33.06
N ASP A 546 -20.77 -22.33 -31.73
CA ASP A 546 -19.72 -21.63 -30.98
C ASP A 546 -18.30 -22.18 -31.29
N GLU A 547 -17.41 -21.34 -31.82
CA GLU A 547 -15.97 -21.63 -31.92
C GLU A 547 -15.11 -20.58 -31.18
N ASP A 548 -14.60 -21.03 -30.03
CA ASP A 548 -13.22 -20.88 -29.58
C ASP A 548 -12.56 -19.48 -29.67
N ASP A 549 -12.93 -18.60 -28.72
CA ASP A 549 -12.23 -17.35 -28.39
C ASP A 549 -10.87 -17.66 -27.68
N SER A 550 -10.00 -18.36 -28.40
CA SER A 550 -8.64 -18.74 -28.02
C SER A 550 -7.72 -17.52 -28.14
N TYR A 551 -7.65 -16.72 -27.07
CA TYR A 551 -6.67 -15.64 -26.95
C TYR A 551 -5.25 -16.20 -26.68
N GLU A 552 -4.69 -16.86 -27.68
CA GLU A 552 -3.25 -16.73 -27.90
C GLU A 552 -2.95 -15.24 -28.18
N LEU A 553 -1.78 -14.76 -27.74
CA LEU A 553 -1.30 -13.47 -28.21
C LEU A 553 -1.12 -13.58 -29.72
N THR A 554 -1.97 -12.88 -30.48
CA THR A 554 -1.79 -12.76 -31.94
C THR A 554 -0.34 -12.42 -32.26
N GLU A 555 0.20 -12.92 -33.39
CA GLU A 555 1.58 -12.58 -33.79
C GLU A 555 1.81 -11.06 -33.81
N GLU A 556 0.78 -10.27 -34.14
CA GLU A 556 0.78 -8.80 -34.03
C GLU A 556 0.92 -8.29 -32.59
N GLN A 557 0.18 -8.81 -31.61
CA GLN A 557 0.31 -8.40 -30.21
C GLN A 557 1.65 -8.84 -29.62
N GLN A 558 2.14 -10.03 -29.99
CA GLN A 558 3.43 -10.52 -29.54
C GLN A 558 4.58 -9.72 -30.15
N THR A 559 4.52 -9.40 -31.45
CA THR A 559 5.49 -8.50 -32.11
C THR A 559 5.36 -7.04 -31.63
N MET A 560 4.17 -6.55 -31.26
CA MET A 560 4.00 -5.23 -30.63
C MET A 560 4.62 -5.17 -29.22
N LEU A 561 4.54 -6.26 -28.44
CA LEU A 561 5.15 -6.34 -27.11
C LEU A 561 6.68 -6.52 -27.20
N GLU A 562 7.14 -7.35 -28.13
CA GLU A 562 8.56 -7.47 -28.54
C GLU A 562 9.10 -6.09 -28.92
N ALA A 563 8.49 -5.44 -29.90
CA ALA A 563 8.86 -4.10 -30.35
C ALA A 563 8.79 -3.07 -29.22
N GLY A 564 7.78 -3.09 -28.35
CA GLY A 564 7.65 -2.15 -27.24
C GLY A 564 8.76 -2.28 -26.18
N LEU A 565 9.25 -3.49 -25.94
CA LEU A 565 10.37 -3.77 -25.02
C LEU A 565 11.74 -3.55 -25.67
N THR A 566 11.84 -3.60 -27.01
CA THR A 566 13.09 -3.43 -27.76
C THR A 566 13.17 -2.12 -28.58
N ASP A 567 12.18 -1.22 -28.54
CA ASP A 567 12.15 0.04 -29.32
C ASP A 567 13.29 0.98 -28.90
N ARG A 568 14.46 0.75 -29.50
CA ARG A 568 15.66 1.55 -29.31
C ARG A 568 15.51 2.94 -29.88
N ASP A 569 14.59 3.16 -30.83
CA ASP A 569 14.28 4.51 -31.27
C ASP A 569 13.48 5.26 -30.20
N ALA A 570 12.59 4.62 -29.44
CA ALA A 570 11.92 5.24 -28.29
C ALA A 570 12.92 5.53 -27.17
N ALA A 571 13.82 4.59 -26.89
CA ALA A 571 14.90 4.79 -25.95
C ALA A 571 15.82 5.96 -26.38
N ALA A 572 16.27 5.99 -27.63
CA ALA A 572 17.07 7.07 -28.21
C ALA A 572 16.34 8.41 -28.21
N ARG A 573 15.04 8.44 -28.57
CA ARG A 573 14.19 9.65 -28.49
C ARG A 573 14.09 10.17 -27.06
N LEU A 574 13.93 9.28 -26.07
CA LEU A 574 13.89 9.65 -24.65
C LEU A 574 15.24 10.18 -24.17
N VAL A 575 16.34 9.49 -24.48
CA VAL A 575 17.69 9.92 -24.09
C VAL A 575 18.08 11.24 -24.76
N ASN A 576 17.77 11.42 -26.05
CA ASN A 576 17.99 12.67 -26.76
C ASN A 576 17.11 13.81 -26.21
N SER A 577 15.89 13.53 -25.74
CA SER A 577 15.07 14.54 -25.04
C SER A 577 15.71 15.04 -23.74
N ILE A 578 16.36 14.14 -23.01
CA ILE A 578 17.09 14.44 -21.77
C ILE A 578 18.45 15.09 -22.06
N GLY A 579 19.08 14.75 -23.18
CA GLY A 579 20.34 15.33 -23.65
C GLY A 579 20.20 16.76 -24.19
N ALA A 580 19.15 17.05 -24.97
CA ALA A 580 18.91 18.36 -25.56
C ALA A 580 18.68 19.45 -24.50
N ALA A 581 18.13 19.09 -23.34
CA ALA A 581 17.96 19.99 -22.19
C ALA A 581 19.29 20.47 -21.56
N LYS A 582 20.46 19.96 -22.00
CA LYS A 582 21.78 20.34 -21.45
C LYS A 582 22.42 21.55 -22.13
N HIS A 583 21.96 22.01 -23.30
CA HIS A 583 22.62 23.13 -23.99
C HIS A 583 22.31 24.52 -23.42
N ASP A 584 21.31 24.65 -22.54
CA ASP A 584 20.94 25.90 -21.86
C ASP A 584 21.34 25.93 -20.37
N ALA A 585 22.08 24.93 -19.87
CA ALA A 585 22.31 24.73 -18.43
C ALA A 585 23.79 24.46 -18.08
N ASP A 586 24.61 25.51 -18.13
CA ASP A 586 26.06 25.49 -17.84
C ASP A 586 26.43 25.34 -16.34
N ASP A 587 25.46 25.08 -15.45
CA ASP A 587 25.68 24.90 -14.01
C ASP A 587 25.42 23.46 -13.55
N LEU A 588 26.43 22.60 -13.72
CA LEU A 588 26.41 21.20 -13.29
C LEU A 588 26.61 20.98 -11.78
N SER A 589 26.42 22.01 -10.94
CA SER A 589 26.60 21.92 -9.49
C SER A 589 25.41 21.30 -8.72
N GLN A 590 24.20 21.29 -9.30
CA GLN A 590 23.00 20.78 -8.61
C GLN A 590 22.54 19.40 -9.16
N PRO A 591 22.41 18.37 -8.31
CA PRO A 591 21.91 17.07 -8.74
C PRO A 591 20.40 17.09 -8.96
N SER A 592 19.97 16.50 -10.07
CA SER A 592 18.57 16.16 -10.31
C SER A 592 18.01 15.30 -9.17
N ASN A 593 16.98 15.82 -8.50
CA ASN A 593 15.86 15.13 -7.81
C ASN A 593 16.10 13.88 -6.92
N MET A 594 17.34 13.49 -6.59
CA MET A 594 17.62 12.31 -5.77
C MET A 594 18.22 12.69 -4.41
N THR A 595 17.36 12.81 -3.40
CA THR A 595 17.77 12.99 -1.99
C THR A 595 18.28 11.69 -1.38
N VAL A 596 19.26 11.78 -0.49
CA VAL A 596 19.72 10.64 0.34
C VAL A 596 18.56 10.14 1.19
N GLY A 597 18.30 8.83 1.17
CA GLY A 597 17.22 8.22 1.94
C GLY A 597 17.49 8.22 3.45
N PRO A 598 16.46 7.96 4.28
CA PRO A 598 16.61 7.82 5.73
C PRO A 598 17.57 6.67 6.10
N GLU A 599 18.05 6.68 7.35
CA GLU A 599 18.79 5.55 7.91
C GLU A 599 17.89 4.32 8.04
N ILE A 600 18.33 3.21 7.45
CA ILE A 600 17.60 1.94 7.39
C ILE A 600 17.99 1.13 8.63
N PHE A 601 17.19 1.24 9.69
CA PHE A 601 17.32 0.43 10.88
C PHE A 601 16.86 -1.01 10.61
N TRP A 602 17.79 -1.95 10.68
CA TRP A 602 17.49 -3.39 10.74
C TRP A 602 17.27 -3.78 12.20
N SER A 603 16.26 -4.59 12.51
CA SER A 603 16.08 -5.04 13.89
C SER A 603 17.31 -5.84 14.36
N PRO A 604 17.70 -5.75 15.65
CA PRO A 604 18.85 -6.52 16.16
C PRO A 604 18.70 -8.03 15.96
N GLU A 605 17.47 -8.52 15.86
CA GLU A 605 17.14 -9.93 15.64
C GLU A 605 17.39 -10.37 14.20
N MET A 606 17.17 -9.50 13.20
CA MET A 606 17.63 -9.74 11.82
C MET A 606 19.16 -9.71 11.68
N LEU A 607 19.92 -9.40 12.72
CA LEU A 607 21.39 -9.31 12.70
C LEU A 607 22.10 -10.29 13.65
N LYS A 608 21.38 -11.23 14.28
CA LYS A 608 21.97 -12.33 15.09
C LYS A 608 22.62 -13.42 14.20
N GLY A 609 23.67 -13.03 13.47
CA GLY A 609 24.49 -13.89 12.61
C GLY A 609 25.91 -13.34 12.47
N THR A 610 26.79 -13.74 13.39
CA THR A 610 28.26 -13.58 13.39
C THR A 610 28.90 -12.47 12.54
N ASN A 611 29.20 -11.34 13.19
CA ASN A 611 30.40 -10.51 13.02
C ASN A 611 30.95 -10.26 11.59
N VAL A 612 30.18 -9.57 10.75
CA VAL A 612 30.70 -8.94 9.50
C VAL A 612 31.86 -7.94 9.77
N ARG A 613 31.98 -7.40 10.99
CA ARG A 613 33.05 -6.45 11.36
C ARG A 613 34.43 -7.07 11.63
N GLN A 614 34.56 -8.38 11.89
CA GLN A 614 35.86 -9.00 12.19
C GLN A 614 36.59 -9.54 10.94
N SER A 615 35.89 -9.77 9.82
CA SER A 615 36.47 -10.39 8.61
C SER A 615 37.25 -9.43 7.70
N MET A 616 37.45 -8.15 8.08
CA MET A 616 38.20 -7.16 7.29
C MET A 616 39.58 -6.81 7.88
N ALA A 617 40.09 -7.64 8.80
CA ALA A 617 41.37 -7.41 9.49
C ALA A 617 42.43 -8.50 9.20
N THR A 618 42.24 -9.29 8.13
CA THR A 618 43.15 -10.35 7.65
C THR A 618 43.18 -10.36 6.13
#